data_AF-A0A934BFX8-F1
#
_entry.id   AF-A0A934BFX8-F1
#
_cell.length_a   1.000
_cell.length_b   1.000
_cell.length_c   1.000
_cell.angle_alpha   90.00
_cell.angle_beta   90.00
_cell.angle_gamma   90.00
#
_symmetry.space_group_name_H-M   'P 1'
#
loop_
_entity.id
_entity.type
_entity.pdbx_description
1 polymer ?
#
loop_
_entity_poly.entity_id
_entity_poly.type
_entity_poly.pdbx_seq_one_letter_code
_entity_poly.pdbx_strand_id
1 'polypeptide(L)'
;MCGICGFTGKPDKTSLKRMTDSILHRGPDEDGFYSDGSINLGMRRLSIIDVATGHQPVHNEDNALWIIFNGEIYNYKELREDLEKKGHKFYTDHSDTEVIVHLFEEHGEDFVHKLNG
;
A
#
# COMPACT_ATOMS: atom_id res chain seq x y z
N MET A 1 -8.48 2.47 -11.95
CA MET A 1 -7.65 3.17 -10.96
C MET A 1 -8.15 2.71 -9.60
N CYS A 2 -7.29 2.18 -8.72
CA CYS A 2 -7.65 1.59 -7.43
C CYS A 2 -8.59 2.47 -6.56
N GLY A 3 -9.14 1.88 -5.50
CA GLY A 3 -9.92 2.59 -4.48
C GLY A 3 -9.40 2.26 -3.08
N ILE A 4 -9.41 3.24 -2.18
CA ILE A 4 -9.02 3.08 -0.78
C ILE A 4 -10.14 3.54 0.14
N CYS A 5 -10.26 2.92 1.30
CA CYS A 5 -11.17 3.32 2.36
C CYS A 5 -10.61 2.91 3.72
N GLY A 6 -11.05 3.57 4.79
CA GLY A 6 -10.62 3.22 6.13
C GLY A 6 -11.29 4.05 7.22
N PHE A 7 -11.20 3.58 8.45
CA PHE A 7 -11.73 4.25 9.64
C PHE A 7 -11.00 3.82 10.90
N THR A 8 -10.94 4.71 11.88
CA THR A 8 -10.43 4.43 13.22
C THR A 8 -11.48 3.77 14.10
N GLY A 9 -11.06 2.91 15.02
CA GLY A 9 -11.91 2.21 15.97
C GLY A 9 -11.61 0.71 16.03
N LYS A 10 -12.43 -0.01 16.78
CA LYS A 10 -12.29 -1.47 16.89
C LYS A 10 -12.41 -2.13 15.52
N PRO A 11 -11.76 -3.29 15.31
CA PRO A 11 -11.90 -4.08 14.09
C PRO A 11 -13.37 -4.30 13.71
N ASP A 12 -13.75 -3.85 12.51
CA ASP A 12 -15.08 -4.10 11.94
C ASP A 12 -14.96 -4.48 10.46
N LYS A 13 -14.73 -5.78 10.23
CA LYS A 13 -14.59 -6.37 8.89
C LYS A 13 -15.87 -6.21 8.06
N THR A 14 -17.05 -6.19 8.69
CA THR A 14 -18.33 -6.10 7.98
C THR A 14 -18.51 -4.71 7.39
N SER A 15 -18.28 -3.67 8.16
CA SER A 15 -18.31 -2.29 7.65
C SER A 15 -17.22 -2.07 6.61
N LEU A 16 -16.01 -2.56 6.85
CA LEU A 16 -14.91 -2.42 5.92
C LEU A 16 -15.18 -3.10 4.58
N LYS A 17 -15.75 -4.31 4.58
CA LYS A 17 -16.18 -5.01 3.36
C LYS A 17 -17.27 -4.25 2.61
N ARG A 18 -18.28 -3.71 3.30
CA ARG A 18 -19.30 -2.86 2.67
C ARG A 18 -18.72 -1.60 2.03
N MET A 19 -17.71 -1.00 2.68
CA MET A 19 -17.01 0.16 2.13
C MET A 19 -16.18 -0.20 0.90
N THR A 20 -15.48 -1.33 0.87
CA THR A 20 -14.73 -1.75 -0.33
C THR A 20 -15.65 -2.21 -1.46
N ASP A 21 -16.80 -2.84 -1.17
CA ASP A 21 -17.78 -3.26 -2.17
C ASP A 21 -18.43 -2.05 -2.89
N SER A 22 -18.67 -0.95 -2.19
CA SER A 22 -19.25 0.27 -2.80
C SER A 22 -18.31 0.94 -3.81
N ILE A 23 -17.01 0.69 -3.70
CA ILE A 23 -15.96 1.20 -4.61
C ILE A 23 -15.38 0.12 -5.54
N LEU A 24 -16.03 -1.05 -5.68
CA LEU A 24 -15.57 -2.16 -6.52
C LEU A 24 -15.23 -1.73 -7.96
N HIS A 25 -16.01 -0.83 -8.54
CA HIS A 25 -15.81 -0.32 -9.90
C HIS A 25 -14.45 0.36 -10.14
N ARG A 26 -13.73 0.76 -9.07
CA ARG A 26 -12.39 1.35 -9.16
C ARG A 26 -11.31 0.29 -9.36
N GLY A 27 -11.45 -0.86 -8.69
CA GLY A 27 -10.51 -1.96 -8.71
C GLY A 27 -11.23 -3.29 -8.66
N PRO A 28 -11.65 -3.82 -9.83
CA PRO A 28 -12.45 -5.04 -9.89
C PRO A 28 -11.62 -6.32 -9.71
N ASP A 29 -10.29 -6.24 -9.75
CA ASP A 29 -9.43 -7.41 -9.82
C ASP A 29 -9.23 -8.04 -8.44
N GLU A 30 -9.15 -7.23 -7.38
CA GLU A 30 -8.85 -7.71 -6.02
C GLU A 30 -9.36 -6.77 -4.91
N ASP A 31 -9.64 -7.31 -3.73
CA ASP A 31 -9.71 -6.56 -2.47
C ASP A 31 -8.60 -6.91 -1.49
N GLY A 32 -8.30 -5.94 -0.63
CA GLY A 32 -7.33 -6.04 0.46
C GLY A 32 -7.85 -5.42 1.74
N PHE A 33 -7.48 -5.99 2.88
CA PHE A 33 -7.93 -5.54 4.20
C PHE A 33 -6.82 -5.64 5.24
N TYR A 34 -6.71 -4.62 6.09
CA TYR A 34 -5.90 -4.63 7.31
C TYR A 34 -6.71 -4.03 8.45
N SER A 35 -6.63 -4.65 9.62
CA SER A 35 -7.21 -4.10 10.84
C SER A 35 -6.30 -4.38 12.02
N ASP A 36 -6.05 -3.37 12.85
CA ASP A 36 -5.52 -3.52 14.20
C ASP A 36 -6.55 -3.05 15.24
N GLY A 37 -6.18 -3.03 16.52
CA GLY A 37 -7.09 -2.62 17.60
C GLY A 37 -7.66 -1.20 17.49
N SER A 38 -7.16 -0.38 16.56
CA SER A 38 -7.43 1.05 16.43
C SER A 38 -7.66 1.55 15.00
N ILE A 39 -7.20 0.83 13.97
CA ILE A 39 -7.36 1.22 12.55
C ILE A 39 -7.94 0.08 11.72
N ASN A 40 -8.73 0.44 10.72
CA ASN A 40 -9.27 -0.44 9.70
C ASN A 40 -8.98 0.18 8.32
N LEU A 41 -8.31 -0.56 7.45
CA LEU A 41 -7.87 -0.15 6.11
C LEU A 41 -8.35 -1.16 5.09
N GLY A 42 -8.99 -0.68 4.02
CA GLY A 42 -9.53 -1.50 2.95
C GLY A 42 -9.18 -0.91 1.59
N MET A 43 -8.99 -1.78 0.60
CA MET A 43 -8.68 -1.33 -0.76
C MET A 43 -9.30 -2.20 -1.84
N ARG A 44 -9.43 -1.62 -3.03
CA ARG A 44 -9.83 -2.24 -4.29
C ARG A 44 -8.74 -2.01 -5.31
N ARG A 45 -8.19 -3.08 -5.89
CA ARG A 45 -7.05 -3.02 -6.80
C ARG A 45 -7.47 -3.14 -8.25
N LEU A 46 -6.94 -2.26 -9.10
CA LEU A 46 -6.82 -2.50 -10.53
C LEU A 46 -5.35 -2.86 -10.78
N SER A 47 -5.09 -4.09 -11.19
CA SER A 47 -3.75 -4.67 -11.25
C SER A 47 -3.02 -4.23 -12.52
N ILE A 48 -2.16 -3.21 -12.41
CA ILE A 48 -1.41 -2.64 -13.54
C ILE A 48 0.09 -2.93 -13.40
N ILE A 49 0.71 -2.50 -12.28
CA ILE A 49 2.11 -2.75 -11.95
C ILE A 49 2.18 -3.93 -10.98
N ASP A 50 3.12 -4.85 -11.24
CA ASP A 50 3.33 -6.08 -10.46
C ASP A 50 2.03 -6.85 -10.19
N VAL A 51 1.45 -7.43 -11.25
CA VAL A 51 0.16 -8.13 -11.16
C VAL A 51 0.21 -9.29 -10.16
N ALA A 52 1.35 -9.97 -10.03
CA ALA A 52 1.48 -11.23 -9.30
C ALA A 52 1.79 -11.06 -7.81
N THR A 53 2.53 -10.02 -7.41
CA THR A 53 2.93 -9.85 -6.01
C THR A 53 2.58 -8.49 -5.42
N GLY A 54 2.08 -7.55 -6.21
CA GLY A 54 1.68 -6.20 -5.79
C GLY A 54 0.37 -6.12 -5.02
N HIS A 55 0.03 -7.19 -4.29
CA HIS A 55 -1.14 -7.27 -3.43
C HIS A 55 -1.02 -6.24 -2.31
N GLN A 56 -2.14 -5.62 -1.95
CA GLN A 56 -2.21 -4.63 -0.87
C GLN A 56 -3.21 -5.11 0.20
N PRO A 57 -3.07 -4.72 1.47
CA PRO A 57 -2.07 -3.80 2.04
C PRO A 57 -0.64 -4.35 2.02
N VAL A 58 0.34 -3.46 1.85
CA VAL A 58 1.78 -3.79 1.86
C VAL A 58 2.38 -3.39 3.20
N HIS A 59 3.39 -4.12 3.67
CA HIS A 59 4.07 -3.86 4.94
C HIS A 59 5.59 -3.73 4.78
N ASN A 60 6.28 -3.17 5.77
CA ASN A 60 7.74 -3.26 5.87
C ASN A 60 8.18 -4.64 6.41
N GLU A 61 9.48 -4.89 6.54
CA GLU A 61 10.07 -6.21 6.81
C GLU A 61 9.61 -6.84 8.12
N ASP A 62 9.32 -6.02 9.13
CA ASP A 62 8.95 -6.46 10.48
C ASP A 62 7.45 -6.32 10.78
N ASN A 63 6.65 -5.95 9.77
CA ASN A 63 5.21 -5.71 9.86
C ASN A 63 4.81 -4.58 10.82
N ALA A 64 5.73 -3.68 11.19
CA ALA A 64 5.42 -2.54 12.02
C ALA A 64 4.68 -1.43 11.26
N LEU A 65 4.89 -1.33 9.94
CA LEU A 65 4.32 -0.32 9.06
C LEU A 65 3.47 -0.99 7.98
N TRP A 66 2.33 -0.37 7.66
CA TRP A 66 1.38 -0.86 6.68
C TRP A 66 0.87 0.28 5.80
N ILE A 67 0.68 -0.01 4.52
CA ILE A 67 0.18 0.96 3.54
C ILE A 67 -0.90 0.36 2.63
N ILE A 68 -1.88 1.20 2.32
CA ILE A 68 -2.72 1.09 1.12
C ILE A 68 -2.50 2.34 0.27
N PHE A 69 -2.44 2.18 -1.04
CA PHE A 69 -2.13 3.25 -1.98
C PHE A 69 -3.00 3.18 -3.23
N ASN A 70 -3.45 4.35 -3.67
CA ASN A 70 -4.08 4.54 -4.96
C ASN A 70 -3.36 5.65 -5.72
N GLY A 71 -2.51 5.26 -6.66
CA GLY A 71 -1.75 6.13 -7.54
C GLY A 71 -0.71 5.31 -8.29
N GLU A 72 0.25 6.00 -8.91
CA GLU A 72 1.41 5.38 -9.56
C GLU A 72 2.64 6.22 -9.19
N ILE A 73 3.71 5.60 -8.68
CA ILE A 73 4.98 6.31 -8.43
C ILE A 73 5.91 6.06 -9.62
N TYR A 74 6.19 7.10 -10.41
CA TYR A 74 6.97 6.98 -11.65
C TYR A 74 8.46 6.73 -11.42
N ASN A 75 9.02 7.26 -10.33
CA ASN A 75 10.43 7.10 -9.97
C ASN A 75 10.70 5.95 -8.98
N TYR A 76 9.79 4.98 -8.90
CA TYR A 76 9.87 3.89 -7.92
C TYR A 76 11.11 3.00 -8.11
N LYS A 77 11.62 2.86 -9.33
CA LYS A 77 12.81 2.03 -9.60
C LYS A 77 14.06 2.64 -8.99
N GLU A 78 14.27 3.94 -9.21
CA GLU A 78 15.41 4.67 -8.63
C GLU A 78 15.33 4.67 -7.09
N LEU A 79 14.13 4.89 -6.55
CA LEU A 79 13.90 4.87 -5.11
C LEU A 79 14.15 3.49 -4.50
N ARG A 80 13.71 2.42 -5.16
CA ARG A 80 13.95 1.04 -4.71
C ARG A 80 15.43 0.73 -4.66
N GLU A 81 16.18 1.04 -5.73
CA GLU A 81 17.63 0.80 -5.75
C GLU A 81 18.36 1.51 -4.59
N ASP A 82 17.95 2.74 -4.26
CA ASP A 82 18.52 3.49 -3.15
C ASP A 82 18.17 2.91 -1.78
N LEU A 83 16.95 2.38 -1.62
CA LEU A 83 16.51 1.71 -0.38
C LEU A 83 17.19 0.35 -0.20
N GLU A 84 17.33 -0.44 -1.27
CA GLU A 84 18.05 -1.72 -1.23
C GLU A 84 19.53 -1.51 -0.81
N LYS A 85 20.18 -0.45 -1.30
CA LYS A 85 21.55 -0.07 -0.87
C LYS A 85 21.63 0.29 0.61
N LYS A 86 20.54 0.76 1.20
CA LYS A 86 20.43 1.09 2.64
C LYS A 86 20.04 -0.11 3.50
N GLY A 87 19.73 -1.26 2.88
CA GLY A 87 19.47 -2.52 3.57
C GLY A 87 17.99 -2.90 3.67
N HIS A 88 17.09 -2.12 3.06
CA HIS A 88 15.67 -2.46 2.97
C HIS A 88 15.47 -3.72 2.09
N LYS A 89 14.54 -4.58 2.47
CA LYS A 89 14.22 -5.85 1.81
C LYS A 89 12.78 -5.83 1.32
N PHE A 90 12.66 -5.85 0.00
CA PHE A 90 11.39 -5.90 -0.68
C PHE A 90 10.96 -7.35 -0.94
N TYR A 91 9.69 -7.66 -0.72
CA TYR A 91 9.09 -8.95 -1.04
C TYR A 91 8.20 -8.92 -2.30
N THR A 92 7.87 -7.74 -2.82
CA THR A 92 7.17 -7.60 -4.11
C THR A 92 8.14 -7.55 -5.29
N ASP A 93 7.71 -8.07 -6.43
CA ASP A 93 8.39 -8.00 -7.72
C ASP A 93 8.17 -6.62 -8.35
N HIS A 94 8.83 -5.62 -7.76
CA HIS A 94 8.86 -4.23 -8.24
C HIS A 94 7.50 -3.52 -8.16
N SER A 95 6.74 -3.72 -7.08
CA SER A 95 5.60 -2.85 -6.77
C SER A 95 6.07 -1.45 -6.37
N ASP A 96 5.44 -0.43 -6.93
CA ASP A 96 5.64 0.97 -6.57
C ASP A 96 5.11 1.30 -5.16
N THR A 97 4.11 0.55 -4.70
CA THR A 97 3.50 0.73 -3.37
C THR A 97 4.47 0.36 -2.24
N GLU A 98 5.26 -0.71 -2.41
CA GLU A 98 6.22 -1.15 -1.39
C GLU A 98 7.35 -0.13 -1.18
N VAL A 99 7.73 0.60 -2.23
CA VAL A 99 8.71 1.70 -2.11
C VAL A 99 8.22 2.74 -1.10
N ILE A 100 6.92 3.00 -1.04
CA ILE A 100 6.37 4.04 -0.17
C ILE A 100 6.53 3.66 1.32
N VAL A 101 6.28 2.39 1.70
CA VAL A 101 6.37 1.99 3.11
C VAL A 101 7.81 2.06 3.62
N HIS A 102 8.78 1.62 2.81
CA HIS A 102 10.21 1.73 3.16
C HIS A 102 10.73 3.17 3.09
N LEU A 103 10.20 4.00 2.19
CA LEU A 103 10.52 5.43 2.18
C LEU A 103 10.06 6.13 3.47
N PHE A 104 8.85 5.81 3.95
CA PHE A 104 8.36 6.33 5.23
C PHE A 104 9.20 5.83 6.40
N GLU A 105 9.58 4.55 6.41
CA GLU A 105 10.48 3.97 7.42
C GLU A 105 11.83 4.69 7.49
N GLU A 106 12.43 4.98 6.33
CA GLU A 106 13.74 5.62 6.22
C GLU A 106 13.72 7.12 6.51
N HIS A 107 12.67 7.82 6.07
CA HIS A 107 12.65 9.28 6.00
C HIS A 107 11.56 9.94 6.86
N GLY A 108 10.72 9.17 7.55
CA GLY A 108 9.57 9.70 8.28
C GLY A 108 8.64 10.47 7.34
N GLU A 109 8.03 11.54 7.82
CA GLU A 109 7.05 12.33 7.06
C GLU A 109 7.63 13.05 5.82
N ASP A 110 8.94 13.32 5.80
CA ASP A 110 9.60 14.03 4.69
C ASP A 110 9.72 13.17 3.42
N PHE A 111 9.37 11.88 3.49
CA PHE A 111 9.44 10.94 2.38
C PHE A 111 8.65 11.41 1.14
N VAL A 112 7.55 12.14 1.36
CA VAL A 112 6.66 12.62 0.29
C VAL A 112 7.37 13.50 -0.73
N HIS A 113 8.42 14.22 -0.31
CA HIS A 113 9.19 15.10 -1.19
C HIS A 113 10.08 14.34 -2.18
N LYS A 114 10.20 13.02 -2.02
CA LYS A 114 10.97 12.15 -2.93
C LYS A 114 10.10 11.48 -3.99
N LEU A 115 8.78 11.54 -3.85
CA LEU A 115 7.84 10.87 -4.76
C LEU A 115 7.61 11.70 -6.03
N ASN A 116 7.50 11.01 -7.15
CA ASN A 116 6.99 11.56 -8.41
C ASN A 116 5.82 10.68 -8.88
N GLY A 117 4.63 11.25 -9.05
CA GLY A 117 3.39 10.53 -9.36
C GLY A 117 2.22 11.46 -9.66
#